data_AF-A0A3R6NRV5-F1
#
_entry.id   AF-A0A3R6NRV5-F1
#
_cell.length_a   1.000
_cell.length_b   1.000
_cell.length_c   1.000
_cell.angle_alpha   90.00
_cell.angle_beta   90.00
_cell.angle_gamma   90.00
#
_symmetry.space_group_name_H-M   'P 1'
#
loop_
_entity.id
_entity.type
_entity.pdbx_description
1 polymer ?
#
loop_
_entity_poly.entity_id
_entity_poly.type
_entity_poly.pdbx_seq_one_letter_code
_entity_poly.pdbx_strand_id
1 'polypeptide(L)'
;MKSRIEQPKVFISYAWGSQEHDEKVIALATNLKGDGVDVVFDKWQLKEGNDTFSFMEKSVMDESITNVLILMDPIYAKKANERAGGVGTETQIISSEVYNKVEQRKFIPVVFERDIDGNVCKPRYLKGILHFDLSTPDTYDTEYQRMVRSLYGIDTYKEPDLGSPPAWLEDVPQVSYKSRVSGDFFRGTASDDVKKNKFEENLQDLKSKLLDFEYTETEIISRYLELKPFRDEFLFLVKSSEYVQEGYKQIASFMEELMYGIRKQQTNFVNLKKTLVHECFIYVVAYCLKRKTKDALRYILNKTYFAGTSRFNEDADSYNCFYTCNADLNNAVCERDDKKYYSGTASLWIENLNIDICNKEEFVSGDLFCHSASLIIKNYEKDWAWFPITYVYNGDPYQGMFATYSKKLISKEHLENMVYILGFDSVEEFKEQYKSIEEMLKEGKLQEYRYNSAFETASIFWNYTKSEELGIRN
;
A
#
# COMPACT_ATOMS: atom_id res chain seq x y z
N MET A 1 -13.80 0.43 -16.75
CA MET A 1 -12.50 0.53 -17.44
C MET A 1 -12.72 1.23 -18.77
N LYS A 2 -12.12 2.40 -19.00
CA LYS A 2 -12.00 2.92 -20.37
C LYS A 2 -10.99 2.06 -21.12
N SER A 3 -11.29 1.72 -22.37
CA SER A 3 -10.29 1.15 -23.27
C SER A 3 -9.19 2.19 -23.52
N ARG A 4 -7.93 1.77 -23.45
CA ARG A 4 -6.79 2.59 -23.87
C ARG A 4 -7.03 3.08 -25.29
N ILE A 5 -6.89 4.39 -25.51
CA ILE A 5 -7.00 4.97 -26.85
C ILE A 5 -5.62 4.89 -27.48
N GLU A 6 -5.44 4.16 -28.59
CA GLU A 6 -4.11 4.00 -29.20
C GLU A 6 -3.58 5.29 -29.82
N GLN A 7 -4.46 6.08 -30.45
CA GLN A 7 -4.15 7.37 -31.05
C GLN A 7 -5.28 8.36 -30.76
N PRO A 8 -5.21 9.11 -29.65
CA PRO A 8 -6.24 10.09 -29.32
C PRO A 8 -6.23 11.23 -30.33
N LYS A 9 -7.43 11.70 -30.70
CA LYS A 9 -7.61 12.80 -31.65
C LYS A 9 -8.27 13.97 -30.93
N VAL A 10 -7.59 15.11 -30.89
CA VAL A 10 -7.88 16.19 -29.96
C VAL A 10 -8.11 17.50 -30.70
N PHE A 11 -9.23 18.16 -30.43
CA PHE A 11 -9.46 19.53 -30.87
C PHE A 11 -9.06 20.53 -29.78
N ILE A 12 -8.34 21.59 -30.16
CA ILE A 12 -7.91 22.65 -29.23
C ILE A 12 -8.81 23.88 -29.43
N SER A 13 -9.55 24.22 -28.38
CA SER A 13 -10.40 25.40 -28.28
C SER A 13 -9.70 26.45 -27.40
N TYR A 14 -9.40 27.62 -27.97
CA TYR A 14 -8.69 28.71 -27.30
C TYR A 14 -9.22 30.07 -27.79
N ALA A 15 -8.80 31.16 -27.15
CA ALA A 15 -9.18 32.52 -27.53
C ALA A 15 -7.99 33.17 -28.25
N TRP A 16 -8.27 34.02 -29.25
CA TRP A 16 -7.19 34.77 -29.88
C TRP A 16 -6.68 35.85 -28.92
N GLY A 17 -5.37 35.82 -28.68
CA GLY A 17 -4.70 36.60 -27.67
C GLY A 17 -3.52 37.41 -28.21
N SER A 18 -2.51 37.60 -27.37
CA SER A 18 -1.23 38.18 -27.78
C SER A 18 -0.45 37.22 -28.67
N GLN A 19 0.56 37.73 -29.39
CA GLN A 19 1.48 36.89 -30.15
C GLN A 19 2.16 35.82 -29.26
N GLU A 20 2.53 36.18 -28.03
CA GLU A 20 3.14 35.27 -27.06
C GLU A 20 2.20 34.14 -26.64
N HIS A 21 0.92 34.45 -26.38
CA HIS A 21 -0.10 33.44 -26.09
C HIS A 21 -0.26 32.47 -27.26
N ASP A 22 -0.35 33.02 -28.47
CA ASP A 22 -0.48 32.28 -29.71
C ASP A 22 0.69 31.33 -29.97
N GLU A 23 1.93 31.77 -29.72
CA GLU A 23 3.14 30.94 -29.80
C GLU A 23 3.12 29.82 -28.75
N LYS A 24 2.67 30.11 -27.53
CA LYS A 24 2.52 29.12 -26.46
C LYS A 24 1.50 28.04 -26.81
N VAL A 25 0.36 28.41 -27.43
CA VAL A 25 -0.65 27.45 -27.90
C VAL A 25 -0.09 26.56 -29.01
N ILE A 26 0.66 27.13 -29.97
CA ILE A 26 1.33 26.37 -31.04
C ILE A 26 2.34 25.37 -30.46
N ALA A 27 3.13 25.78 -29.47
CA ALA A 27 4.07 24.90 -28.79
C ALA A 27 3.36 23.71 -28.11
N LEU A 28 2.26 23.96 -27.40
CA LEU A 28 1.44 22.90 -26.80
C LEU A 28 0.91 21.92 -27.86
N ALA A 29 0.34 22.43 -28.96
CA ALA A 29 -0.16 21.61 -30.05
C ALA A 29 0.94 20.75 -30.70
N THR A 30 2.15 21.31 -30.82
CA THR A 30 3.31 20.63 -31.37
C THR A 30 3.80 19.51 -30.44
N ASN A 31 3.88 19.78 -29.15
CA ASN A 31 4.27 18.79 -28.14
C ASN A 31 3.29 17.61 -28.11
N LEU A 32 1.98 17.89 -28.14
CA LEU A 32 0.95 16.85 -28.20
C LEU A 32 1.09 15.96 -29.45
N LYS A 33 1.38 16.55 -30.62
CA LYS A 33 1.71 15.76 -31.82
C LYS A 33 2.97 14.93 -31.66
N GLY A 34 4.01 15.47 -31.03
CA GLY A 34 5.25 14.75 -30.70
C GLY A 34 5.00 13.54 -29.80
N ASP A 35 4.01 13.64 -28.91
CA ASP A 35 3.58 12.56 -28.01
C ASP A 35 2.58 11.57 -28.65
N GLY A 36 2.30 11.69 -29.95
CA GLY A 36 1.44 10.76 -30.69
C GLY A 36 -0.06 11.05 -30.61
N VAL A 37 -0.45 12.26 -30.21
CA VAL A 37 -1.83 12.76 -30.23
C VAL A 37 -2.13 13.42 -31.58
N ASP A 38 -3.21 13.02 -32.27
CA ASP A 38 -3.64 13.68 -33.51
C ASP A 38 -4.37 14.99 -33.18
N VAL A 39 -3.69 16.12 -33.38
CA VAL A 39 -4.23 17.44 -33.02
C VAL A 39 -4.94 18.11 -34.20
N VAL A 40 -6.22 18.42 -33.99
CA VAL A 40 -7.06 19.29 -34.82
C VAL A 40 -6.91 20.72 -34.30
N PHE A 41 -6.24 21.55 -35.09
CA PHE A 41 -5.85 22.91 -34.73
C PHE A 41 -6.12 23.86 -35.89
N ASP A 42 -6.81 24.95 -35.58
CA ASP A 42 -7.31 25.94 -36.53
C ASP A 42 -6.20 26.54 -37.42
N LYS A 43 -5.04 26.91 -36.85
CA LYS A 43 -3.91 27.51 -37.57
C LYS A 43 -3.26 26.56 -38.57
N TRP A 44 -3.51 25.25 -38.45
CA TRP A 44 -2.98 24.25 -39.38
C TRP A 44 -4.00 23.84 -40.45
N GLN A 45 -5.30 23.99 -40.18
CA GLN A 45 -6.37 23.40 -41.01
C GLN A 45 -7.28 24.43 -41.68
N LEU A 46 -7.37 25.65 -41.16
CA LEU A 46 -8.14 26.74 -41.77
C LEU A 46 -7.30 27.48 -42.83
N LYS A 47 -7.94 27.76 -43.96
CA LYS A 47 -7.41 28.62 -45.03
C LYS A 47 -8.29 29.87 -45.16
N GLU A 48 -7.76 30.91 -45.80
CA GLU A 48 -8.51 32.14 -46.09
C GLU A 48 -9.82 31.82 -46.84
N GLY A 49 -10.95 32.33 -46.32
CA GLY A 49 -12.29 32.08 -46.87
C GLY A 49 -13.11 30.99 -46.17
N ASN A 50 -12.54 30.24 -45.23
CA ASN A 50 -13.29 29.25 -44.45
C ASN A 50 -14.14 29.89 -43.34
N ASP A 51 -15.37 29.40 -43.16
CA ASP A 51 -16.19 29.74 -42.00
C ASP A 51 -15.66 29.04 -40.75
N THR A 52 -15.05 29.84 -39.88
CA THR A 52 -14.43 29.42 -38.63
C THR A 52 -15.46 28.92 -37.61
N PHE A 53 -16.72 29.38 -37.65
CA PHE A 53 -17.79 28.92 -36.75
C PHE A 53 -18.22 27.50 -37.13
N SER A 54 -18.45 27.28 -38.42
CA SER A 54 -18.77 25.96 -38.96
C SER A 54 -17.65 24.95 -38.68
N PHE A 55 -16.38 25.38 -38.69
CA PHE A 55 -15.24 24.52 -38.37
C PHE A 55 -15.22 24.06 -36.91
N MET A 56 -15.45 24.96 -35.95
CA MET A 56 -15.48 24.62 -34.52
C MET A 56 -16.66 23.69 -34.21
N GLU A 57 -17.87 24.01 -34.68
CA GLU A 57 -19.05 23.17 -34.44
C GLU A 57 -18.88 21.78 -35.08
N LYS A 58 -18.36 21.70 -36.32
CA LYS A 58 -18.05 20.42 -36.97
C LYS A 58 -17.00 19.63 -36.19
N SER A 59 -15.94 20.27 -35.71
CA SER A 59 -14.88 19.60 -34.95
C SER A 59 -15.41 19.06 -33.62
N VAL A 60 -16.22 19.83 -32.90
CA VAL A 60 -16.79 19.37 -31.63
C VAL A 60 -17.80 18.23 -31.83
N MET A 61 -18.57 18.27 -32.92
CA MET A 61 -19.54 17.24 -33.28
C MET A 61 -18.94 16.00 -33.98
N ASP A 62 -17.68 16.06 -34.42
CA ASP A 62 -16.98 14.93 -35.04
C ASP A 62 -16.75 13.82 -34.00
N GLU A 63 -17.31 12.64 -34.26
CA GLU A 63 -17.19 11.45 -33.41
C GLU A 63 -15.75 10.89 -33.37
N SER A 64 -14.93 11.18 -34.38
CA SER A 64 -13.53 10.77 -34.40
C SER A 64 -12.66 11.57 -33.43
N ILE A 65 -13.10 12.77 -33.02
CA ILE A 65 -12.42 13.55 -31.99
C ILE A 65 -12.74 12.94 -30.64
N THR A 66 -11.73 12.40 -29.96
CA THR A 66 -11.86 11.74 -28.66
C THR A 66 -11.99 12.74 -27.53
N ASN A 67 -11.31 13.89 -27.63
CA ASN A 67 -11.30 14.91 -26.58
C ASN A 67 -11.22 16.33 -27.16
N VAL A 68 -11.72 17.30 -26.40
CA VAL A 68 -11.67 18.73 -26.72
C VAL A 68 -10.96 19.45 -25.58
N LEU A 69 -9.75 19.94 -25.83
CA LEU A 69 -9.03 20.76 -24.86
C LEU A 69 -9.59 22.18 -24.89
N ILE A 70 -9.95 22.70 -23.72
CA ILE A 70 -10.40 24.09 -23.55
C ILE A 70 -9.29 24.84 -22.83
N LEU A 71 -8.52 25.63 -23.57
CA LEU A 71 -7.45 26.46 -23.02
C LEU A 71 -8.07 27.71 -22.39
N MET A 72 -8.14 27.71 -21.06
CA MET A 72 -8.77 28.76 -20.27
C MET A 72 -7.74 29.81 -19.89
N ASP A 73 -8.09 31.05 -20.22
CA ASP A 73 -7.44 32.27 -19.79
C ASP A 73 -8.53 33.32 -19.45
N PRO A 74 -8.18 34.50 -18.92
CA PRO A 74 -9.15 35.56 -18.62
C PRO A 74 -9.97 36.02 -19.85
N ILE A 75 -9.37 36.03 -21.04
CA ILE A 75 -9.98 36.46 -22.30
C ILE A 75 -11.01 35.42 -22.76
N TYR A 76 -10.65 34.14 -22.77
CA TYR A 76 -11.51 33.01 -23.09
C TYR A 76 -12.74 32.99 -22.17
N ALA A 77 -12.52 33.08 -20.86
CA ALA A 77 -13.60 33.05 -19.87
C ALA A 77 -14.59 34.22 -20.06
N LYS A 78 -14.07 35.43 -20.31
CA LYS A 78 -14.90 36.61 -20.56
C LYS A 78 -15.76 36.43 -21.81
N LYS A 79 -15.12 36.12 -22.95
CA LYS A 79 -15.79 35.97 -24.25
C LYS A 79 -16.80 34.81 -24.23
N ALA A 80 -16.48 33.69 -23.59
CA ALA A 80 -17.40 32.56 -23.45
C ALA A 80 -18.66 32.93 -22.65
N ASN A 81 -18.51 33.76 -21.60
CA ASN A 81 -19.64 34.22 -20.78
C ASN A 81 -20.48 35.30 -21.48
N GLU A 82 -19.87 36.18 -22.26
CA GLU A 82 -20.56 37.22 -23.04
C GLU A 82 -21.36 36.61 -24.21
N ARG A 83 -20.84 35.53 -24.82
CA ARG A 83 -21.55 34.78 -25.86
C ARG A 83 -22.86 34.16 -25.39
N ALA A 84 -22.94 33.73 -24.12
CA ALA A 84 -24.20 33.26 -23.54
C ALA A 84 -25.30 34.35 -23.52
N GLY A 85 -24.93 35.64 -23.66
CA GLY A 85 -25.84 36.78 -23.78
C GLY A 85 -26.14 37.22 -25.22
N GLY A 86 -25.67 36.51 -26.25
CA GLY A 86 -25.99 36.80 -27.67
C GLY A 86 -25.10 37.84 -28.36
N VAL A 87 -23.97 38.23 -27.76
CA VAL A 87 -23.02 39.20 -28.36
C VAL A 87 -21.63 38.56 -28.43
N GLY A 88 -21.17 38.17 -29.63
CA GLY A 88 -19.79 37.71 -29.83
C GLY A 88 -19.55 36.88 -31.11
N THR A 89 -18.75 37.42 -32.02
CA THR A 89 -18.39 36.83 -33.33
C THR A 89 -17.21 35.86 -33.29
N GLU A 90 -16.61 35.57 -32.14
CA GLU A 90 -15.33 34.84 -32.07
C GLU A 90 -15.46 33.32 -32.10
N THR A 91 -15.21 32.75 -33.26
CA THR A 91 -15.63 31.43 -33.72
C THR A 91 -14.99 30.21 -33.06
N GLN A 92 -13.94 30.37 -32.25
CA GLN A 92 -13.20 29.26 -31.64
C GLN A 92 -13.53 28.99 -30.18
N ILE A 93 -14.40 29.81 -29.59
CA ILE A 93 -14.80 29.69 -28.19
C ILE A 93 -16.08 28.87 -28.10
N ILE A 94 -16.02 27.75 -27.39
CA ILE A 94 -17.15 26.85 -27.16
C ILE A 94 -18.26 27.58 -26.39
N SER A 95 -19.47 27.57 -26.94
CA SER A 95 -20.65 28.11 -26.28
C SER A 95 -21.27 27.07 -25.32
N SER A 96 -22.06 27.54 -24.35
CA SER A 96 -22.83 26.67 -23.48
C SER A 96 -23.81 25.77 -24.24
N GLU A 97 -24.32 26.23 -25.38
CA GLU A 97 -25.23 25.44 -26.22
C GLU A 97 -24.51 24.25 -26.87
N VAL A 98 -23.33 24.47 -27.43
CA VAL A 98 -22.50 23.40 -28.04
C VAL A 98 -22.02 22.43 -26.95
N TYR A 99 -21.61 22.95 -25.79
CA TYR A 99 -21.21 22.13 -24.64
C TYR A 99 -22.32 21.19 -24.18
N ASN A 100 -23.58 21.65 -24.18
CA ASN A 100 -24.72 20.84 -23.75
C ASN A 100 -25.23 19.83 -24.79
N LYS A 101 -24.81 19.96 -26.06
CA LYS A 101 -25.18 19.02 -27.15
C LYS A 101 -24.27 17.80 -27.23
N VAL A 102 -23.09 17.84 -26.59
CA VAL A 102 -22.08 16.78 -26.66
C VAL A 102 -21.80 16.24 -25.27
N GLU A 103 -21.35 14.98 -25.18
CA GLU A 103 -21.01 14.38 -23.89
C GLU A 103 -19.96 15.22 -23.15
N GLN A 104 -20.31 15.68 -21.94
CA GLN A 104 -19.50 16.62 -21.18
C GLN A 104 -18.08 16.11 -20.89
N ARG A 105 -17.93 14.79 -20.77
CA ARG A 105 -16.63 14.12 -20.55
C ARG A 105 -15.65 14.28 -21.72
N LYS A 106 -16.11 14.68 -22.90
CA LYS A 106 -15.28 15.00 -24.06
C LYS A 106 -14.45 16.27 -23.83
N PHE A 107 -14.97 17.22 -23.05
CA PHE A 107 -14.32 18.50 -22.80
C PHE A 107 -13.35 18.41 -21.62
N ILE A 108 -12.11 18.81 -21.86
CA ILE A 108 -11.03 18.81 -20.88
C ILE A 108 -10.60 20.27 -20.65
N PRO A 109 -10.99 20.88 -19.52
CA PRO A 109 -10.55 22.22 -19.17
C PRO A 109 -9.07 22.24 -18.79
N VAL A 110 -8.32 23.17 -19.36
CA VAL A 110 -6.89 23.38 -19.10
C VAL A 110 -6.69 24.85 -18.73
N VAL A 111 -6.17 25.13 -17.54
CA VAL A 111 -5.79 26.48 -17.13
C VAL A 111 -4.48 26.79 -17.81
N PHE A 112 -4.51 27.76 -18.72
CA PHE A 112 -3.36 28.15 -19.53
C PHE A 112 -2.72 29.42 -19.01
N GLU A 113 -3.56 30.35 -18.51
CA GLU A 113 -3.17 31.59 -17.83
C GLU A 113 -4.16 31.91 -16.70
N ARG A 114 -3.67 32.59 -15.68
CA ARG A 114 -4.46 33.09 -14.53
C ARG A 114 -4.68 34.59 -14.67
N ASP A 115 -5.67 35.13 -13.95
CA ASP A 115 -5.80 36.59 -13.88
C ASP A 115 -4.69 37.23 -13.05
N ILE A 116 -4.70 38.57 -13.00
CA ILE A 116 -3.71 39.37 -12.29
C ILE A 116 -3.68 39.11 -10.78
N ASP A 117 -4.77 38.59 -10.21
CA ASP A 117 -4.91 38.24 -8.81
C ASP A 117 -4.55 36.76 -8.56
N GLY A 118 -4.12 36.03 -9.60
CA GLY A 118 -3.74 34.62 -9.54
C GLY A 118 -4.91 33.64 -9.56
N ASN A 119 -6.15 34.10 -9.81
CA ASN A 119 -7.33 33.24 -9.83
C ASN A 119 -7.49 32.51 -11.17
N VAL A 120 -8.16 31.36 -11.11
CA VAL A 120 -8.52 30.57 -12.29
C VAL A 120 -9.81 31.12 -12.92
N CYS A 121 -9.69 31.66 -14.13
CA CYS A 121 -10.83 32.17 -14.87
C CYS A 121 -11.56 31.05 -15.62
N LYS A 122 -12.68 30.56 -15.08
CA LYS A 122 -13.53 29.56 -15.76
C LYS A 122 -14.78 30.21 -16.37
N PRO A 123 -15.17 29.83 -17.60
CA PRO A 123 -16.53 30.05 -18.10
C PRO A 123 -17.58 29.49 -17.13
N ARG A 124 -18.76 30.14 -17.05
CA ARG A 124 -19.83 29.76 -16.11
C ARG A 124 -20.25 28.30 -16.23
N TYR A 125 -20.27 27.76 -17.45
CA TYR A 125 -20.65 26.36 -17.72
C TYR A 125 -19.58 25.33 -17.26
N LEU A 126 -18.37 25.78 -16.88
CA LEU A 126 -17.28 24.93 -16.36
C LEU A 126 -17.01 25.10 -14.87
N LYS A 127 -17.81 25.89 -14.14
CA LYS A 127 -17.53 26.30 -12.75
C LYS A 127 -17.35 25.14 -11.76
N GLY A 128 -17.93 23.97 -12.03
CA GLY A 128 -17.81 22.75 -11.22
C GLY A 128 -16.94 21.63 -11.83
N ILE A 129 -16.31 21.86 -12.98
CA ILE A 129 -15.56 20.83 -13.70
C ILE A 129 -14.08 20.86 -13.28
N LEU A 130 -13.50 19.68 -13.08
CA LEU A 130 -12.07 19.49 -12.83
C LEU A 130 -11.25 19.97 -14.04
N HIS A 131 -10.00 20.38 -13.80
CA HIS A 131 -9.13 20.96 -14.82
C HIS A 131 -7.69 20.50 -14.62
N PHE A 132 -6.89 20.59 -15.68
CA PHE A 132 -5.43 20.55 -15.59
C PHE A 132 -4.89 21.98 -15.49
N ASP A 133 -3.76 22.17 -14.81
CA ASP A 133 -3.16 23.50 -14.67
C ASP A 133 -1.77 23.57 -15.30
N LEU A 134 -1.69 24.21 -16.47
CA LEU A 134 -0.45 24.45 -17.21
C LEU A 134 0.01 25.91 -17.11
N SER A 135 -0.53 26.69 -16.17
CA SER A 135 -0.16 28.10 -15.98
C SER A 135 1.11 28.29 -15.13
N THR A 136 1.46 27.30 -14.31
CA THR A 136 2.57 27.39 -13.36
C THR A 136 3.82 26.69 -13.90
N PRO A 137 4.97 27.39 -14.07
CA PRO A 137 6.18 26.79 -14.61
C PRO A 137 6.70 25.59 -13.80
N ASP A 138 6.71 25.69 -12.47
CA ASP A 138 7.26 24.65 -11.57
C ASP A 138 6.50 23.31 -11.65
N THR A 139 5.23 23.35 -12.03
CA THR A 139 4.37 22.15 -12.12
C THR A 139 3.96 21.82 -13.56
N TYR A 140 4.50 22.54 -14.56
CA TYR A 140 4.08 22.41 -15.95
C TYR A 140 4.28 20.98 -16.47
N ASP A 141 5.48 20.42 -16.30
CA ASP A 141 5.84 19.10 -16.85
C ASP A 141 5.00 17.98 -16.23
N THR A 142 4.77 18.04 -14.92
CA THR A 142 4.01 17.01 -14.19
C THR A 142 2.52 17.06 -14.55
N GLU A 143 1.94 18.26 -14.65
CA GLU A 143 0.55 18.47 -15.08
C GLU A 143 0.35 18.11 -16.56
N TYR A 144 1.32 18.43 -17.42
CA TYR A 144 1.32 18.07 -18.84
C TYR A 144 1.32 16.54 -19.01
N GLN A 145 2.22 15.82 -18.33
CA GLN A 145 2.24 14.36 -18.36
C GLN A 145 0.92 13.75 -17.84
N ARG A 146 0.33 14.33 -16.79
CA ARG A 146 -0.97 13.89 -16.27
C ARG A 146 -2.09 14.09 -17.29
N MET A 147 -2.09 15.23 -17.98
CA MET A 147 -3.05 15.53 -19.05
C MET A 147 -2.90 14.55 -20.21
N VAL A 148 -1.68 14.31 -20.70
CA VAL A 148 -1.42 13.35 -21.80
C VAL A 148 -1.89 11.95 -21.41
N ARG A 149 -1.58 11.46 -20.20
CA ARG A 149 -2.10 10.17 -19.72
C ARG A 149 -3.63 10.10 -19.75
N SER A 150 -4.30 11.19 -19.38
CA SER A 150 -5.76 11.29 -19.43
C SER A 150 -6.31 11.22 -20.86
N LEU A 151 -5.63 11.84 -21.84
CA LEU A 151 -5.99 11.75 -23.27
C LEU A 151 -5.91 10.32 -23.80
N TYR A 152 -4.95 9.52 -23.31
CA TYR A 152 -4.85 8.09 -23.65
C TYR A 152 -5.86 7.19 -22.91
N GLY A 153 -6.69 7.75 -22.02
CA GLY A 153 -7.64 7.01 -21.20
C GLY A 153 -6.99 6.21 -20.07
N ILE A 154 -5.77 6.59 -19.64
CA ILE A 154 -5.03 5.94 -18.55
C ILE A 154 -5.35 6.69 -17.25
N ASP A 155 -6.08 6.03 -16.35
CA ASP A 155 -6.43 6.61 -15.04
C ASP A 155 -5.15 6.79 -14.19
N THR A 156 -4.94 8.01 -13.67
CA THR A 156 -3.78 8.34 -12.82
C THR A 156 -3.83 7.63 -11.46
N TYR A 157 -5.04 7.33 -11.00
CA TYR A 157 -5.30 6.57 -9.78
C TYR A 157 -6.15 5.38 -10.15
N LYS A 158 -5.58 4.18 -10.07
CA LYS A 158 -6.32 2.94 -10.29
C LYS A 158 -7.21 2.72 -9.06
N GLU A 159 -8.53 2.68 -9.26
CA GLU A 159 -9.45 2.23 -8.22
C GLU A 159 -9.03 0.83 -7.77
N PRO A 160 -8.83 0.59 -6.46
CA PRO A 160 -8.50 -0.75 -5.98
C PRO A 160 -9.69 -1.68 -6.25
N ASP A 161 -9.39 -2.94 -6.55
CA ASP A 161 -10.45 -3.93 -6.75
C ASP A 161 -11.31 -4.04 -5.48
N LEU A 162 -12.63 -4.05 -5.67
CA LEU A 162 -13.57 -4.16 -4.56
C LEU A 162 -13.32 -5.49 -3.82
N GLY A 163 -13.04 -5.40 -2.51
CA GLY A 163 -12.83 -6.57 -1.65
C GLY A 163 -14.11 -7.41 -1.46
N SER A 164 -13.96 -8.65 -1.00
CA SER A 164 -15.09 -9.47 -0.57
C SER A 164 -15.66 -8.94 0.77
N PRO A 165 -16.97 -9.10 1.05
CA PRO A 165 -17.53 -8.83 2.36
C PRO A 165 -16.76 -9.62 3.44
N PRO A 166 -16.34 -9.00 4.56
CA PRO A 166 -15.60 -9.70 5.59
C PRO A 166 -16.41 -10.85 6.21
N ALA A 167 -15.79 -12.03 6.37
CA ALA A 167 -16.44 -13.24 6.88
C ALA A 167 -17.06 -13.08 8.28
N TRP A 168 -16.53 -12.16 9.11
CA TRP A 168 -17.08 -11.87 10.44
C TRP A 168 -18.46 -11.19 10.41
N LEU A 169 -18.96 -10.75 9.26
CA LEU A 169 -20.34 -10.26 9.12
C LEU A 169 -21.38 -11.38 9.26
N GLU A 170 -20.99 -12.63 9.01
CA GLU A 170 -21.87 -13.81 9.09
C GLU A 170 -21.55 -14.71 10.31
N ASP A 171 -20.62 -14.31 11.18
CA ASP A 171 -20.21 -15.10 12.35
C ASP A 171 -21.41 -15.28 13.32
N VAL A 172 -22.05 -16.45 13.25
CA VAL A 172 -22.78 -17.03 14.38
C VAL A 172 -21.71 -17.47 15.38
N PRO A 173 -21.78 -17.10 16.67
CA PRO A 173 -20.70 -17.36 17.62
C PRO A 173 -20.50 -18.87 17.81
N GLN A 174 -19.55 -19.45 17.07
CA GLN A 174 -19.07 -20.80 17.30
C GLN A 174 -18.07 -20.77 18.46
N VAL A 175 -18.24 -21.75 19.34
CA VAL A 175 -17.56 -22.04 20.61
C VAL A 175 -16.35 -21.13 20.89
N SER A 176 -16.56 -20.10 21.71
CA SER A 176 -15.44 -19.30 22.20
C SER A 176 -14.55 -20.16 23.08
N TYR A 177 -13.31 -20.38 22.67
CA TYR A 177 -12.27 -20.75 23.61
C TYR A 177 -12.07 -19.56 24.55
N LYS A 178 -12.67 -19.60 25.73
CA LYS A 178 -12.46 -18.59 26.76
C LYS A 178 -11.33 -19.04 27.67
N SER A 179 -10.29 -18.21 27.74
CA SER A 179 -9.28 -18.28 28.79
C SER A 179 -9.91 -18.59 30.15
N ARG A 180 -9.25 -19.44 30.95
CA ARG A 180 -9.66 -19.75 32.33
C ARG A 180 -9.51 -18.56 33.28
N VAL A 181 -9.00 -17.43 32.78
CA VAL A 181 -8.59 -16.26 33.55
C VAL A 181 -8.98 -14.99 32.78
N SER A 182 -9.59 -14.02 33.46
CA SER A 182 -9.90 -12.72 32.86
C SER A 182 -8.65 -11.82 32.76
N GLY A 183 -8.63 -10.88 31.82
CA GLY A 183 -7.53 -9.90 31.72
C GLY A 183 -7.32 -9.09 33.01
N ASP A 184 -8.36 -8.97 33.84
CA ASP A 184 -8.30 -8.30 35.14
C ASP A 184 -7.41 -9.02 36.15
N PHE A 185 -7.22 -10.33 36.03
CA PHE A 185 -6.30 -11.07 36.90
C PHE A 185 -4.85 -10.57 36.72
N PHE A 186 -4.40 -10.46 35.46
CA PHE A 186 -3.04 -10.00 35.15
C PHE A 186 -2.85 -8.53 35.54
N ARG A 187 -3.89 -7.70 35.42
CA ARG A 187 -3.89 -6.31 35.90
C ARG A 187 -3.97 -6.16 37.42
N GLY A 188 -4.45 -7.19 38.11
CA GLY A 188 -4.69 -7.18 39.54
C GLY A 188 -3.42 -7.18 40.39
N THR A 189 -3.61 -7.31 41.70
CA THR A 189 -2.57 -7.19 42.73
C THR A 189 -1.87 -8.52 43.07
N ALA A 190 -2.05 -9.56 42.25
CA ALA A 190 -1.32 -10.82 42.42
C ALA A 190 0.19 -10.59 42.33
N SER A 191 1.00 -11.40 43.03
CA SER A 191 2.45 -11.30 42.95
C SER A 191 2.97 -11.69 41.56
N ASP A 192 4.16 -11.22 41.21
CA ASP A 192 4.77 -11.48 39.91
C ASP A 192 4.95 -12.98 39.64
N ASP A 193 5.36 -13.77 40.65
CA ASP A 193 5.47 -15.23 40.54
C ASP A 193 4.13 -15.90 40.23
N VAL A 194 3.05 -15.45 40.87
CA VAL A 194 1.70 -15.98 40.65
C VAL A 194 1.23 -15.65 39.24
N LYS A 195 1.47 -14.42 38.77
CA LYS A 195 1.14 -14.02 37.39
C LYS A 195 1.94 -14.82 36.36
N LYS A 196 3.25 -14.97 36.57
CA LYS A 196 4.15 -15.71 35.68
C LYS A 196 3.79 -17.19 35.57
N ASN A 197 3.52 -17.85 36.69
CA ASN A 197 3.07 -19.24 36.71
C ASN A 197 1.71 -19.39 36.02
N LYS A 198 0.77 -18.48 36.29
CA LYS A 198 -0.55 -18.56 35.68
C LYS A 198 -0.52 -18.32 34.18
N PHE A 199 0.34 -17.41 33.74
CA PHE A 199 0.57 -17.14 32.32
C PHE A 199 1.12 -18.36 31.60
N GLU A 200 2.13 -19.01 32.19
CA GLU A 200 2.70 -20.25 31.67
C GLU A 200 1.65 -21.36 31.57
N GLU A 201 0.85 -21.58 32.62
CA GLU A 201 -0.23 -22.58 32.61
C GLU A 201 -1.20 -22.36 31.45
N ASN A 202 -1.60 -21.10 31.20
CA ASN A 202 -2.52 -20.77 30.11
C ASN A 202 -1.88 -21.01 28.73
N LEU A 203 -0.60 -20.66 28.55
CA LEU A 203 0.14 -20.94 27.32
C LEU A 203 0.27 -22.45 27.06
N GLN A 204 0.59 -23.23 28.09
CA GLN A 204 0.73 -24.68 27.97
C GLN A 204 -0.62 -25.37 27.68
N ASP A 205 -1.71 -24.93 28.33
CA ASP A 205 -3.07 -25.41 28.07
C ASP A 205 -3.51 -25.10 26.62
N LEU A 206 -3.22 -23.88 26.15
CA LEU A 206 -3.47 -23.47 24.76
C LEU A 206 -2.67 -24.32 23.77
N LYS A 207 -1.37 -24.53 24.03
CA LYS A 207 -0.48 -25.34 23.19
C LYS A 207 -1.01 -26.77 23.05
N SER A 208 -1.33 -27.43 24.17
CA SER A 208 -1.83 -28.81 24.16
C SER A 208 -3.08 -28.91 23.30
N LYS A 209 -4.06 -28.03 23.52
CA LYS A 209 -5.33 -28.09 22.79
C LYS A 209 -5.17 -27.79 21.31
N LEU A 210 -4.31 -26.84 20.94
CA LEU A 210 -4.04 -26.54 19.54
C LEU A 210 -3.33 -27.72 18.84
N LEU A 211 -2.40 -28.39 19.54
CA LEU A 211 -1.73 -29.59 19.03
C LEU A 211 -2.71 -30.76 18.86
N ASP A 212 -3.62 -30.96 19.80
CA ASP A 212 -4.62 -32.04 19.78
C ASP A 212 -5.86 -31.70 18.95
N PHE A 213 -5.98 -30.46 18.44
CA PHE A 213 -7.13 -30.02 17.67
C PHE A 213 -7.26 -30.78 16.34
N GLU A 214 -8.46 -31.32 16.11
CA GLU A 214 -8.89 -31.96 14.86
C GLU A 214 -9.93 -31.10 14.16
N TYR A 215 -9.76 -30.93 12.86
CA TYR A 215 -10.66 -30.14 12.01
C TYR A 215 -11.99 -30.86 11.80
N THR A 216 -13.09 -30.12 11.92
CA THR A 216 -14.44 -30.65 11.64
C THR A 216 -14.91 -30.28 10.25
N GLU A 217 -14.40 -29.17 9.70
CA GLU A 217 -14.78 -28.68 8.38
C GLU A 217 -14.09 -29.45 7.25
N THR A 218 -14.66 -29.39 6.05
CA THR A 218 -14.13 -30.05 4.86
C THR A 218 -13.32 -29.11 3.97
N GLU A 219 -13.78 -27.87 3.82
CA GLU A 219 -13.14 -26.85 3.00
C GLU A 219 -11.92 -26.24 3.69
N ILE A 220 -10.86 -25.97 2.92
CA ILE A 220 -9.56 -25.52 3.44
C ILE A 220 -9.67 -24.18 4.18
N ILE A 221 -10.46 -23.25 3.65
CA ILE A 221 -10.68 -21.93 4.28
C ILE A 221 -11.42 -22.12 5.61
N SER A 222 -12.51 -22.87 5.61
CA SER A 222 -13.30 -23.15 6.82
C SER A 222 -12.45 -23.81 7.90
N ARG A 223 -11.61 -24.78 7.53
CA ARG A 223 -10.61 -25.38 8.45
C ARG A 223 -9.63 -24.38 9.03
N TYR A 224 -9.15 -23.43 8.21
CA TYR A 224 -8.29 -22.38 8.72
C TYR A 224 -9.03 -21.49 9.74
N LEU A 225 -10.28 -21.13 9.45
CA LEU A 225 -11.11 -20.31 10.33
C LEU A 225 -11.47 -21.02 11.64
N GLU A 226 -11.52 -22.36 11.68
CA GLU A 226 -11.64 -23.12 12.93
C GLU A 226 -10.47 -22.86 13.92
N LEU A 227 -9.31 -22.38 13.42
CA LEU A 227 -8.17 -22.03 14.27
C LEU A 227 -8.27 -20.63 14.90
N LYS A 228 -9.21 -19.80 14.46
CA LYS A 228 -9.40 -18.40 14.91
C LYS A 228 -9.58 -18.28 16.43
N PRO A 229 -10.33 -19.15 17.14
CA PRO A 229 -10.43 -19.06 18.60
C PRO A 229 -9.10 -19.27 19.33
N PHE A 230 -8.22 -20.15 18.82
CA PHE A 230 -6.88 -20.37 19.39
C PHE A 230 -5.96 -19.18 19.16
N ARG A 231 -6.06 -18.57 17.97
CA ARG A 231 -5.37 -17.31 17.66
C ARG A 231 -5.80 -16.21 18.63
N ASP A 232 -7.10 -15.97 18.75
CA ASP A 232 -7.62 -14.86 19.54
C ASP A 232 -7.29 -15.02 21.04
N GLU A 233 -7.28 -16.26 21.54
CA GLU A 233 -6.77 -16.57 22.88
C GLU A 233 -5.26 -16.29 23.00
N PHE A 234 -4.45 -16.74 22.05
CA PHE A 234 -3.01 -16.44 22.06
C PHE A 234 -2.78 -14.93 22.09
N LEU A 235 -3.53 -14.17 21.29
CA LEU A 235 -3.42 -12.72 21.23
C LEU A 235 -3.87 -12.04 22.53
N PHE A 236 -4.86 -12.59 23.22
CA PHE A 236 -5.21 -12.17 24.57
C PHE A 236 -4.03 -12.36 25.55
N LEU A 237 -3.29 -13.47 25.44
CA LEU A 237 -2.08 -13.71 26.24
C LEU A 237 -0.93 -12.77 25.83
N VAL A 238 -0.74 -12.50 24.54
CA VAL A 238 0.23 -11.48 24.06
C VAL A 238 -0.06 -10.12 24.72
N LYS A 239 -1.32 -9.69 24.75
CA LYS A 239 -1.72 -8.45 25.44
C LYS A 239 -1.50 -8.51 26.95
N SER A 240 -1.74 -9.67 27.56
CA SER A 240 -1.57 -9.88 29.00
C SER A 240 -0.10 -9.92 29.42
N SER A 241 0.82 -10.21 28.50
CA SER A 241 2.27 -10.28 28.76
C SER A 241 2.86 -8.97 29.31
N GLU A 242 2.20 -7.83 29.09
CA GLU A 242 2.62 -6.52 29.65
C GLU A 242 2.60 -6.47 31.17
N TYR A 243 1.75 -7.29 31.78
CA TYR A 243 1.59 -7.34 33.23
C TYR A 243 2.31 -8.53 33.86
N VAL A 244 3.11 -9.25 33.06
CA VAL A 244 3.87 -10.42 33.48
C VAL A 244 5.35 -10.11 33.30
N GLN A 245 6.12 -10.22 34.38
CA GLN A 245 7.56 -10.00 34.33
C GLN A 245 8.21 -10.95 33.31
N GLU A 246 8.87 -10.37 32.31
CA GLU A 246 9.45 -11.11 31.18
C GLU A 246 8.44 -11.96 30.38
N GLY A 247 7.16 -11.59 30.37
CA GLY A 247 6.12 -12.33 29.67
C GLY A 247 6.40 -12.54 28.17
N TYR A 248 7.11 -11.59 27.53
CA TYR A 248 7.55 -11.72 26.14
C TYR A 248 8.50 -12.92 25.91
N LYS A 249 9.27 -13.34 26.93
CA LYS A 249 10.11 -14.55 26.86
C LYS A 249 9.26 -15.81 26.87
N GLN A 250 8.19 -15.84 27.68
CA GLN A 250 7.22 -16.94 27.70
C GLN A 250 6.45 -17.04 26.37
N ILE A 251 6.07 -15.90 25.77
CA ILE A 251 5.49 -15.87 24.42
C ILE A 251 6.46 -16.47 23.39
N ALA A 252 7.73 -16.08 23.40
CA ALA A 252 8.72 -16.63 22.49
C ALA A 252 8.97 -18.14 22.70
N SER A 253 8.97 -18.62 23.95
CA SER A 253 9.07 -20.06 24.28
C SER A 253 7.85 -20.83 23.77
N PHE A 254 6.65 -20.31 24.00
CA PHE A 254 5.42 -20.90 23.49
C PHE A 254 5.44 -21.05 21.97
N MET A 255 5.82 -20.01 21.23
CA MET A 255 5.88 -20.04 19.76
C MET A 255 6.88 -21.10 19.27
N GLU A 256 8.05 -21.18 19.88
CA GLU A 256 9.07 -22.21 19.60
C GLU A 256 8.55 -23.62 19.83
N GLU A 257 8.04 -23.89 21.04
CA GLU A 257 7.55 -25.20 21.44
C GLU A 257 6.34 -25.64 20.61
N LEU A 258 5.46 -24.70 20.27
CA LEU A 258 4.30 -24.96 19.43
C LEU A 258 4.73 -25.34 18.01
N MET A 259 5.63 -24.57 17.38
CA MET A 259 6.14 -24.89 16.04
C MET A 259 6.89 -26.23 16.02
N TYR A 260 7.70 -26.50 17.05
CA TYR A 260 8.37 -27.80 17.22
C TYR A 260 7.35 -28.94 17.33
N GLY A 261 6.32 -28.78 18.17
CA GLY A 261 5.24 -29.75 18.31
C GLY A 261 4.51 -30.01 16.99
N ILE A 262 4.15 -28.96 16.25
CA ILE A 262 3.49 -29.05 14.94
C ILE A 262 4.37 -29.78 13.92
N ARG A 263 5.68 -29.53 13.90
CA ARG A 263 6.61 -30.20 12.96
C ARG A 263 6.86 -31.65 13.31
N LYS A 264 6.84 -31.99 14.61
CA LYS A 264 7.02 -33.36 15.09
C LYS A 264 5.79 -34.23 14.82
N GLN A 265 4.59 -33.64 14.85
CA GLN A 265 3.35 -34.34 14.53
C GLN A 265 3.27 -34.67 13.03
N GLN A 266 2.96 -35.93 12.70
CA GLN A 266 2.57 -36.35 11.35
C GLN A 266 1.04 -36.35 11.22
N THR A 267 0.42 -35.17 11.35
CA THR A 267 -1.04 -35.01 11.27
C THR A 267 -1.47 -34.47 9.91
N ASN A 268 -2.75 -34.63 9.58
CA ASN A 268 -3.33 -34.03 8.38
C ASN A 268 -3.39 -32.49 8.53
N PHE A 269 -3.21 -31.77 7.43
CA PHE A 269 -3.30 -30.29 7.38
C PHE A 269 -2.35 -29.55 8.35
N VAL A 270 -1.22 -30.15 8.72
CA VAL A 270 -0.14 -29.51 9.51
C VAL A 270 0.24 -28.12 8.99
N ASN A 271 0.16 -27.90 7.67
CA ASN A 271 0.46 -26.59 7.07
C ASN A 271 -0.49 -25.48 7.51
N LEU A 272 -1.77 -25.77 7.85
CA LEU A 272 -2.69 -24.77 8.38
C LEU A 272 -2.27 -24.31 9.78
N LYS A 273 -1.86 -25.23 10.67
CA LYS A 273 -1.30 -24.87 11.98
C LYS A 273 0.01 -24.08 11.85
N LYS A 274 0.88 -24.41 10.88
CA LYS A 274 2.07 -23.59 10.59
C LYS A 274 1.71 -22.19 10.09
N THR A 275 0.69 -22.07 9.24
CA THR A 275 0.18 -20.77 8.76
C THR A 275 -0.35 -19.93 9.92
N LEU A 276 -1.04 -20.53 10.88
CA LEU A 276 -1.48 -19.86 12.11
C LEU A 276 -0.29 -19.30 12.91
N VAL A 277 0.78 -20.09 13.10
CA VAL A 277 1.97 -19.62 13.82
C VAL A 277 2.65 -18.46 13.08
N HIS A 278 2.70 -18.51 11.75
CA HIS A 278 3.19 -17.39 10.94
C HIS A 278 2.34 -16.11 11.18
N GLU A 279 1.01 -16.21 11.09
CA GLU A 279 0.09 -15.10 11.38
C GLU A 279 0.31 -14.53 12.80
N CYS A 280 0.36 -15.41 13.80
CA CYS A 280 0.59 -15.07 15.20
C CYS A 280 1.94 -14.37 15.43
N PHE A 281 3.00 -14.78 14.73
CA PHE A 281 4.31 -14.14 14.86
C PHE A 281 4.27 -12.69 14.37
N ILE A 282 3.59 -12.43 13.24
CA ILE A 282 3.38 -11.07 12.74
C ILE A 282 2.59 -10.23 13.75
N TYR A 283 1.52 -10.78 14.35
CA TYR A 283 0.79 -10.10 15.42
C TYR A 283 1.67 -9.73 16.61
N VAL A 284 2.56 -10.64 17.06
CA VAL A 284 3.48 -10.38 18.17
C VAL A 284 4.39 -9.19 17.86
N VAL A 285 4.98 -9.17 16.67
CA VAL A 285 5.85 -8.08 16.22
C VAL A 285 5.07 -6.77 16.07
N ALA A 286 3.90 -6.81 15.42
CA ALA A 286 3.01 -5.66 15.26
C ALA A 286 2.58 -5.08 16.62
N TYR A 287 2.22 -5.94 17.57
CA TYR A 287 1.85 -5.55 18.93
C TYR A 287 3.03 -4.88 19.65
N CYS A 288 4.22 -5.48 19.60
CA CYS A 288 5.40 -4.92 20.26
C CYS A 288 5.84 -3.59 19.63
N LEU A 289 5.73 -3.43 18.30
CA LEU A 289 5.95 -2.15 17.62
C LEU A 289 4.96 -1.08 18.08
N LYS A 290 3.67 -1.41 18.10
CA LYS A 290 2.59 -0.53 18.57
C LYS A 290 2.81 -0.07 20.01
N ARG A 291 3.24 -0.98 20.88
CA ARG A 291 3.49 -0.73 22.32
C ARG A 291 4.89 -0.19 22.60
N LYS A 292 5.76 -0.11 21.58
CA LYS A 292 7.15 0.36 21.65
C LYS A 292 7.99 -0.40 22.69
N THR A 293 7.75 -1.70 22.84
CA THR A 293 8.43 -2.58 23.80
C THR A 293 9.76 -3.07 23.24
N LYS A 294 10.79 -2.22 23.36
CA LYS A 294 12.12 -2.44 22.75
C LYS A 294 12.78 -3.75 23.19
N ASP A 295 12.68 -4.11 24.47
CA ASP A 295 13.27 -5.35 25.01
C ASP A 295 12.60 -6.60 24.43
N ALA A 296 11.27 -6.55 24.26
CA ALA A 296 10.53 -7.64 23.66
C ALA A 296 10.90 -7.82 22.18
N LEU A 297 10.95 -6.72 21.40
CA LEU A 297 11.39 -6.76 20.00
C LEU A 297 12.82 -7.29 19.87
N ARG A 298 13.75 -6.78 20.69
CA ARG A 298 15.14 -7.25 20.71
C ARG A 298 15.22 -8.75 20.98
N TYR A 299 14.53 -9.22 22.02
CA TYR A 299 14.54 -10.63 22.38
C TYR A 299 13.92 -11.52 21.29
N ILE A 300 12.75 -11.16 20.78
CA ILE A 300 12.00 -11.99 19.81
C ILE A 300 12.70 -12.06 18.45
N LEU A 301 13.31 -10.98 17.98
CA LEU A 301 13.94 -10.96 16.65
C LEU A 301 15.36 -11.56 16.68
N ASN A 302 16.09 -11.44 17.78
CA ASN A 302 17.49 -11.89 17.86
C ASN A 302 17.65 -13.24 18.59
N LYS A 303 16.57 -13.87 19.05
CA LYS A 303 16.62 -15.21 19.64
C LYS A 303 16.94 -16.25 18.57
N THR A 304 17.84 -17.17 18.90
CA THR A 304 17.98 -18.44 18.18
C THR A 304 16.89 -19.38 18.65
N TYR A 305 16.10 -19.86 17.70
CA TYR A 305 14.94 -20.70 17.92
C TYR A 305 15.21 -22.16 17.59
N PHE A 306 14.77 -23.06 18.48
CA PHE A 306 14.83 -24.51 18.35
C PHE A 306 13.49 -25.12 17.96
N ALA A 307 12.96 -24.66 16.83
CA ALA A 307 11.61 -25.00 16.38
C ALA A 307 11.55 -26.30 15.55
N GLY A 308 12.63 -27.09 15.47
CA GLY A 308 12.70 -28.34 14.70
C GLY A 308 13.01 -28.13 13.22
N THR A 309 13.64 -29.11 12.58
CA THR A 309 14.08 -29.02 11.17
C THR A 309 12.93 -29.00 10.16
N SER A 310 13.12 -28.28 9.05
CA SER A 310 12.23 -28.33 7.88
C SER A 310 13.03 -28.23 6.57
N ARG A 311 12.35 -28.22 5.42
CA ARG A 311 13.02 -28.06 4.12
C ARG A 311 13.86 -26.79 3.99
N PHE A 312 13.45 -25.72 4.67
CA PHE A 312 14.07 -24.39 4.56
C PHE A 312 14.68 -23.89 5.87
N ASN A 313 14.56 -24.68 6.95
CA ASN A 313 14.93 -24.27 8.29
C ASN A 313 15.76 -25.37 8.98
N GLU A 314 16.81 -24.95 9.65
CA GLU A 314 17.64 -25.81 10.49
C GLU A 314 17.05 -25.89 11.90
N ASP A 315 17.64 -26.74 12.75
CA ASP A 315 17.18 -26.88 14.13
C ASP A 315 17.51 -25.65 14.96
N ALA A 316 18.61 -24.94 14.67
CA ALA A 316 18.97 -23.69 15.31
C ALA A 316 18.88 -22.55 14.29
N ASP A 317 17.75 -21.83 14.27
CA ASP A 317 17.46 -20.80 13.27
C ASP A 317 17.09 -19.46 13.91
N SER A 318 17.04 -18.39 13.10
CA SER A 318 16.38 -17.16 13.50
C SER A 318 14.85 -17.34 13.46
N TYR A 319 14.09 -16.25 13.60
CA TYR A 319 12.63 -16.30 13.52
C TYR A 319 12.08 -16.70 12.15
N ASN A 320 12.94 -16.89 11.12
CA ASN A 320 12.55 -17.55 9.86
C ASN A 320 11.91 -18.91 10.09
N CYS A 321 12.19 -19.55 11.23
CA CYS A 321 11.53 -20.79 11.62
C CYS A 321 10.00 -20.65 11.75
N PHE A 322 9.44 -19.45 11.88
CA PHE A 322 7.99 -19.23 11.93
C PHE A 322 7.36 -18.92 10.57
N TYR A 323 8.18 -18.69 9.54
CA TYR A 323 7.69 -18.42 8.19
C TYR A 323 7.12 -19.70 7.56
N THR A 324 5.99 -19.55 6.86
CA THR A 324 5.40 -20.63 6.06
C THR A 324 4.80 -20.08 4.77
N CYS A 325 4.96 -20.84 3.69
CA CYS A 325 4.22 -20.66 2.44
C CYS A 325 3.18 -21.77 2.31
N ASN A 326 1.91 -21.42 2.19
CA ASN A 326 0.80 -22.37 2.12
C ASN A 326 0.03 -22.18 0.80
N ALA A 327 0.47 -22.89 -0.24
CA ALA A 327 -0.13 -22.83 -1.57
C ALA A 327 -1.60 -23.29 -1.56
N ASP A 328 -1.94 -24.29 -0.73
CA ASP A 328 -3.30 -24.84 -0.68
C ASP A 328 -4.31 -23.80 -0.18
N LEU A 329 -3.98 -23.13 0.95
CA LEU A 329 -4.82 -22.06 1.47
C LEU A 329 -4.86 -20.85 0.52
N ASN A 330 -3.71 -20.49 -0.06
CA ASN A 330 -3.62 -19.42 -1.05
C ASN A 330 -4.57 -19.66 -2.24
N ASN A 331 -4.51 -20.86 -2.83
CA ASN A 331 -5.31 -21.22 -3.98
C ASN A 331 -6.80 -21.30 -3.63
N ALA A 332 -7.13 -21.89 -2.47
CA ALA A 332 -8.52 -21.96 -2.01
C ALA A 332 -9.16 -20.57 -1.90
N VAL A 333 -8.44 -19.56 -1.38
CA VAL A 333 -8.96 -18.18 -1.28
C VAL A 333 -9.12 -17.54 -2.66
N CYS A 334 -8.16 -17.73 -3.57
CA CYS A 334 -8.29 -17.26 -4.95
C CYS A 334 -9.49 -17.89 -5.67
N GLU A 335 -9.74 -19.19 -5.45
CA GLU A 335 -10.87 -19.93 -6.01
C GLU A 335 -12.21 -19.48 -5.42
N ARG A 336 -12.29 -19.29 -4.09
CA ARG A 336 -13.51 -18.81 -3.39
C ARG A 336 -14.01 -17.48 -3.99
N ASP A 337 -13.09 -16.57 -4.27
CA ASP A 337 -13.42 -15.21 -4.69
C ASP A 337 -13.39 -15.00 -6.22
N ASP A 338 -13.04 -16.03 -7.00
CA ASP A 338 -12.75 -15.94 -8.43
C ASP A 338 -11.77 -14.78 -8.76
N LYS A 339 -10.73 -14.63 -7.93
CA LYS A 339 -9.74 -13.54 -8.01
C LYS A 339 -8.32 -14.06 -7.98
N LYS A 340 -7.45 -13.43 -8.76
CA LYS A 340 -6.00 -13.70 -8.76
C LYS A 340 -5.28 -12.78 -7.79
N TYR A 341 -5.45 -13.01 -6.49
CA TYR A 341 -4.69 -12.29 -5.48
C TYR A 341 -3.18 -12.53 -5.65
N TYR A 342 -2.36 -11.54 -5.27
CA TYR A 342 -0.93 -11.76 -5.10
C TYR A 342 -0.65 -12.80 -4.01
N SER A 343 -1.44 -12.76 -2.92
CA SER A 343 -1.51 -13.81 -1.92
C SER A 343 -2.92 -13.91 -1.35
N GLY A 344 -3.60 -15.02 -1.64
CA GLY A 344 -4.91 -15.34 -1.06
C GLY A 344 -4.82 -15.54 0.46
N THR A 345 -3.70 -16.08 0.96
CA THR A 345 -3.47 -16.17 2.41
C THR A 345 -3.43 -14.80 3.06
N ALA A 346 -2.72 -13.83 2.47
CA ALA A 346 -2.69 -12.47 2.98
C ALA A 346 -4.07 -11.80 2.90
N SER A 347 -4.84 -12.02 1.83
CA SER A 347 -6.23 -11.53 1.73
C SER A 347 -7.07 -12.03 2.90
N LEU A 348 -7.04 -13.35 3.15
CA LEU A 348 -7.82 -13.98 4.21
C LEU A 348 -7.43 -13.47 5.61
N TRP A 349 -6.13 -13.25 5.85
CA TRP A 349 -5.66 -12.65 7.10
C TRP A 349 -6.20 -11.23 7.28
N ILE A 350 -6.11 -10.39 6.24
CA ILE A 350 -6.59 -9.00 6.26
C ILE A 350 -8.11 -8.92 6.49
N GLU A 351 -8.88 -9.86 5.93
CA GLU A 351 -10.33 -9.99 6.14
C GLU A 351 -10.69 -10.35 7.59
N ASN A 352 -9.82 -11.08 8.30
CA ASN A 352 -10.11 -11.69 9.60
C ASN A 352 -9.24 -11.14 10.74
N LEU A 353 -8.71 -9.93 10.60
CA LEU A 353 -7.84 -9.34 11.61
C LEU A 353 -8.53 -9.18 12.97
N ASN A 354 -7.78 -9.44 14.04
CA ASN A 354 -8.19 -9.10 15.40
C ASN A 354 -7.86 -7.63 15.69
N ILE A 355 -8.85 -6.76 15.43
CA ILE A 355 -8.72 -5.30 15.55
C ILE A 355 -8.46 -4.79 16.97
N ASP A 356 -8.76 -5.60 18.00
CA ASP A 356 -8.47 -5.26 19.40
C ASP A 356 -6.96 -5.30 19.72
N ILE A 357 -6.19 -5.96 18.84
CA ILE A 357 -4.74 -6.12 18.96
C ILE A 357 -4.05 -5.15 18.02
N CYS A 358 -4.30 -5.30 16.72
CA CYS A 358 -3.75 -4.41 15.72
C CYS A 358 -4.68 -4.19 14.52
N ASN A 359 -4.61 -2.98 13.96
CA ASN A 359 -5.29 -2.68 12.70
C ASN A 359 -4.49 -3.21 11.49
N LYS A 360 -5.06 -3.09 10.29
CA LYS A 360 -4.44 -3.51 9.03
C LYS A 360 -3.03 -2.93 8.84
N GLU A 361 -2.86 -1.64 9.07
CA GLU A 361 -1.60 -0.94 8.85
C GLU A 361 -0.51 -1.38 9.83
N GLU A 362 -0.88 -1.58 11.10
CA GLU A 362 -0.03 -2.13 12.16
C GLU A 362 0.42 -3.57 11.83
N PHE A 363 -0.50 -4.43 11.36
CA PHE A 363 -0.19 -5.81 10.98
C PHE A 363 0.79 -5.88 9.79
N VAL A 364 0.49 -5.13 8.72
CA VAL A 364 1.38 -5.05 7.54
C VAL A 364 2.74 -4.47 7.91
N SER A 365 2.79 -3.48 8.80
CA SER A 365 4.06 -2.91 9.28
C SER A 365 4.88 -3.91 10.09
N GLY A 366 4.25 -4.79 10.86
CA GLY A 366 4.93 -5.87 11.57
C GLY A 366 5.61 -6.85 10.61
N ASP A 367 4.92 -7.23 9.53
CA ASP A 367 5.44 -8.13 8.50
C ASP A 367 6.62 -7.50 7.73
N LEU A 368 6.48 -6.23 7.32
CA LEU A 368 7.56 -5.44 6.68
C LEU A 368 8.77 -5.25 7.61
N PHE A 369 8.53 -5.12 8.92
CA PHE A 369 9.61 -5.05 9.91
C PHE A 369 10.36 -6.37 10.00
N CYS A 370 9.67 -7.51 10.02
CA CYS A 370 10.30 -8.83 9.93
C CYS A 370 11.14 -8.99 8.66
N HIS A 371 10.65 -8.51 7.52
CA HIS A 371 11.43 -8.51 6.28
C HIS A 371 12.71 -7.71 6.40
N SER A 372 12.60 -6.44 6.82
CA SER A 372 13.76 -5.55 6.92
C SER A 372 14.77 -6.02 7.97
N ALA A 373 14.30 -6.53 9.11
CA ALA A 373 15.16 -7.11 10.14
C ALA A 373 15.90 -8.34 9.62
N SER A 374 15.27 -9.20 8.82
CA SER A 374 15.89 -10.44 8.33
C SER A 374 17.06 -10.20 7.39
N LEU A 375 17.14 -9.02 6.78
CA LEU A 375 18.24 -8.63 5.91
C LEU A 375 19.47 -8.16 6.68
N ILE A 376 19.32 -7.76 7.94
CA ILE A 376 20.35 -7.00 8.67
C ILE A 376 20.81 -7.65 9.98
N ILE A 377 19.95 -8.39 10.68
CA ILE A 377 20.33 -8.98 11.98
C ILE A 377 21.35 -10.11 11.81
N LYS A 378 22.29 -10.21 12.74
CA LYS A 378 23.43 -11.13 12.66
C LYS A 378 23.03 -12.60 12.77
N ASN A 379 21.97 -12.93 13.53
CA ASN A 379 21.55 -14.31 13.75
C ASN A 379 20.72 -14.89 12.57
N TYR A 380 20.51 -14.13 11.49
CA TYR A 380 19.75 -14.55 10.31
C TYR A 380 20.71 -14.89 9.16
N GLU A 381 21.39 -16.02 9.28
CA GLU A 381 22.39 -16.49 8.30
C GLU A 381 21.73 -17.38 7.24
N LYS A 382 20.95 -16.80 6.32
CA LYS A 382 20.27 -17.51 5.23
C LYS A 382 20.46 -16.84 3.87
N ASP A 383 20.46 -17.65 2.82
CA ASP A 383 20.50 -17.18 1.42
C ASP A 383 19.19 -16.54 0.95
N TRP A 384 18.16 -16.55 1.80
CA TRP A 384 16.85 -15.95 1.58
C TRP A 384 16.44 -15.16 2.81
N ALA A 385 15.57 -14.17 2.65
CA ALA A 385 15.07 -13.31 3.72
C ALA A 385 13.56 -13.52 3.95
N TRP A 386 13.05 -13.12 5.10
CA TRP A 386 11.62 -13.20 5.42
C TRP A 386 10.82 -12.47 4.35
N PHE A 387 9.99 -13.17 3.58
CA PHE A 387 9.20 -12.53 2.52
C PHE A 387 7.88 -12.00 3.12
N PRO A 388 7.64 -10.68 3.14
CA PRO A 388 6.51 -10.11 3.85
C PRO A 388 5.23 -10.25 3.04
N ILE A 389 4.52 -11.38 3.17
CA ILE A 389 3.40 -11.72 2.28
C ILE A 389 2.28 -10.68 2.24
N THR A 390 2.18 -9.82 3.26
CA THR A 390 1.15 -8.77 3.38
C THR A 390 1.55 -7.43 2.74
N TYR A 391 2.76 -7.28 2.19
CA TYR A 391 3.27 -5.98 1.73
C TYR A 391 2.38 -5.27 0.69
N VAL A 392 1.67 -6.03 -0.15
CA VAL A 392 0.75 -5.49 -1.18
C VAL A 392 -0.48 -4.81 -0.58
N TYR A 393 -0.72 -4.98 0.71
CA TYR A 393 -1.79 -4.32 1.46
C TYR A 393 -1.31 -3.07 2.20
N ASN A 394 -0.07 -2.64 1.99
CA ASN A 394 0.46 -1.40 2.55
C ASN A 394 -0.30 -0.20 1.96
N GLY A 395 -1.15 0.44 2.78
CA GLY A 395 -2.14 1.41 2.29
C GLY A 395 -1.54 2.69 1.72
N ASP A 396 -0.45 3.17 2.31
CA ASP A 396 0.34 4.29 1.78
C ASP A 396 1.83 3.95 1.94
N PRO A 397 2.53 3.58 0.85
CA PRO A 397 3.93 3.22 0.92
C PRO A 397 4.82 4.40 1.30
N TYR A 398 4.37 5.66 1.22
CA TYR A 398 5.19 6.83 1.53
C TYR A 398 4.87 7.46 2.88
N GLN A 399 3.62 7.37 3.36
CA GLN A 399 3.18 7.99 4.62
C GLN A 399 2.70 6.99 5.67
N GLY A 400 2.59 5.70 5.33
CA GLY A 400 2.17 4.67 6.26
C GLY A 400 3.08 4.49 7.46
N MET A 401 2.61 3.73 8.46
CA MET A 401 3.30 3.48 9.73
C MET A 401 4.74 2.98 9.54
N PHE A 402 4.95 2.01 8.64
CA PHE A 402 6.30 1.51 8.33
C PHE A 402 7.21 2.59 7.74
N ALA A 403 6.70 3.39 6.78
CA ALA A 403 7.44 4.50 6.19
C ALA A 403 7.77 5.56 7.25
N THR A 404 6.79 5.93 8.08
CA THR A 404 6.97 6.89 9.18
C THR A 404 8.00 6.41 10.19
N TYR A 405 7.98 5.13 10.56
CA TYR A 405 8.97 4.54 11.45
C TYR A 405 10.38 4.58 10.84
N SER A 406 10.50 4.26 9.54
CA SER A 406 11.77 4.24 8.83
C SER A 406 12.34 5.65 8.61
N LYS A 407 11.51 6.63 8.25
CA LYS A 407 11.90 8.05 8.10
C LYS A 407 12.43 8.66 9.40
N LYS A 408 11.96 8.17 10.55
CA LYS A 408 12.41 8.64 11.87
C LYS A 408 13.84 8.27 12.19
N LEU A 409 14.46 7.34 11.46
CA LEU A 409 15.87 6.97 11.64
C LEU A 409 16.86 8.12 11.34
N ILE A 410 16.40 9.23 10.76
CA ILE A 410 17.20 10.46 10.67
C ILE A 410 17.49 11.09 12.05
N SER A 411 16.68 10.78 13.08
CA SER A 411 16.90 11.22 14.46
C SER A 411 17.79 10.25 15.21
N LYS A 412 18.72 10.77 16.02
CA LYS A 412 19.61 9.97 16.86
C LYS A 412 18.86 9.07 17.83
N GLU A 413 17.84 9.60 18.53
CA GLU A 413 17.07 8.80 19.49
C GLU A 413 16.42 7.58 18.81
N HIS A 414 15.82 7.79 17.65
CA HIS A 414 15.17 6.72 16.90
C HIS A 414 16.18 5.73 16.30
N LEU A 415 17.34 6.21 15.85
CA LEU A 415 18.43 5.35 15.39
C LEU A 415 18.96 4.47 16.53
N GLU A 416 19.28 5.03 17.69
CA GLU A 416 19.76 4.29 18.86
C GLU A 416 18.75 3.21 19.29
N ASN A 417 17.46 3.54 19.25
CA ASN A 417 16.41 2.57 19.53
C ASN A 417 16.37 1.42 18.52
N MET A 418 16.56 1.71 17.24
CA MET A 418 16.62 0.69 16.18
C MET A 418 17.85 -0.21 16.33
N VAL A 419 19.01 0.39 16.57
CA VAL A 419 20.28 -0.32 16.84
C VAL A 419 20.10 -1.30 18.00
N TYR A 420 19.48 -0.83 19.09
CA TYR A 420 19.16 -1.68 20.23
C TYR A 420 18.19 -2.81 19.87
N ILE A 421 17.09 -2.52 19.15
CA ILE A 421 16.10 -3.54 18.76
C ILE A 421 16.73 -4.62 17.87
N LEU A 422 17.58 -4.23 16.92
CA LEU A 422 18.16 -5.15 15.94
C LEU A 422 19.42 -5.87 16.43
N GLY A 423 19.75 -5.76 17.73
CA GLY A 423 20.80 -6.58 18.33
C GLY A 423 22.24 -6.08 18.09
N PHE A 424 22.42 -4.84 17.62
CA PHE A 424 23.74 -4.27 17.36
C PHE A 424 24.39 -3.71 18.62
N ASP A 425 25.72 -3.75 18.67
CA ASP A 425 26.50 -3.28 19.83
C ASP A 425 26.85 -1.79 19.73
N SER A 426 26.84 -1.23 18.53
CA SER A 426 27.11 0.20 18.27
C SER A 426 26.33 0.73 17.07
N VAL A 427 26.18 2.05 17.01
CA VAL A 427 25.57 2.74 15.87
C VAL A 427 26.44 2.59 14.62
N GLU A 428 27.76 2.61 14.79
CA GLU A 428 28.75 2.47 13.73
C GLU A 428 28.62 1.11 13.03
N GLU A 429 28.58 0.03 13.81
CA GLU A 429 28.40 -1.33 13.28
C GLU A 429 27.09 -1.48 12.51
N PHE A 430 25.99 -0.94 13.05
CA PHE A 430 24.71 -0.92 12.37
C PHE A 430 24.79 -0.16 11.04
N LYS A 431 25.41 1.03 11.02
CA LYS A 431 25.56 1.84 9.80
C LYS A 431 26.40 1.13 8.74
N GLU A 432 27.45 0.43 9.13
CA GLU A 432 28.28 -0.36 8.20
C GLU A 432 27.46 -1.47 7.55
N GLN A 433 26.73 -2.26 8.34
CA GLN A 433 25.87 -3.33 7.80
C GLN A 433 24.74 -2.76 6.94
N TYR A 434 24.10 -1.67 7.38
CA TYR A 434 23.05 -0.97 6.65
C TYR A 434 23.53 -0.49 5.27
N LYS A 435 24.72 0.11 5.23
CA LYS A 435 25.35 0.57 3.99
C LYS A 435 25.71 -0.60 3.07
N SER A 436 26.23 -1.69 3.60
CA SER A 436 26.55 -2.91 2.84
C SER A 436 25.32 -3.43 2.10
N ILE A 437 24.17 -3.53 2.76
CA ILE A 437 22.91 -3.98 2.14
C ILE A 437 22.44 -2.99 1.07
N GLU A 438 22.55 -1.68 1.32
CA GLU A 438 22.22 -0.64 0.35
C GLU A 438 23.08 -0.75 -0.93
N GLU A 439 24.36 -1.03 -0.78
CA GLU A 439 25.30 -1.25 -1.90
C GLU A 439 24.97 -2.55 -2.65
N MET A 440 24.70 -3.65 -1.94
CA MET A 440 24.30 -4.92 -2.57
C MET A 440 23.05 -4.79 -3.44
N LEU A 441 22.08 -3.96 -3.04
CA LEU A 441 20.89 -3.69 -3.85
C LEU A 441 21.22 -2.83 -5.07
N LYS A 442 22.04 -1.78 -4.91
CA LYS A 442 22.49 -0.93 -6.04
C LYS A 442 23.25 -1.72 -7.09
N GLU A 443 24.07 -2.68 -6.66
CA GLU A 443 24.86 -3.56 -7.53
C GLU A 443 24.05 -4.74 -8.10
N GLY A 444 22.79 -4.92 -7.68
CA GLY A 444 21.95 -6.04 -8.08
C GLY A 444 22.37 -7.40 -7.52
N LYS A 445 23.26 -7.41 -6.51
CA LYS A 445 23.69 -8.62 -5.78
C LYS A 445 22.61 -9.13 -4.83
N LEU A 446 21.82 -8.22 -4.26
CA LEU A 446 20.60 -8.53 -3.53
C LEU A 446 19.41 -8.13 -4.41
N GLN A 447 18.45 -9.03 -4.61
CA GLN A 447 17.24 -8.73 -5.35
C GLN A 447 16.17 -8.12 -4.43
N GLU A 448 15.39 -7.18 -4.97
CA GLU A 448 14.20 -6.69 -4.28
C GLU A 448 13.13 -7.78 -4.21
N TYR A 449 12.48 -7.90 -3.05
CA TYR A 449 11.48 -8.93 -2.81
C TYR A 449 10.13 -8.44 -3.33
N ARG A 450 9.51 -9.17 -4.26
CA ARG A 450 8.16 -8.89 -4.77
C ARG A 450 7.47 -10.15 -5.28
N TYR A 451 6.16 -10.11 -5.37
CA TYR A 451 5.42 -11.08 -6.17
C TYR A 451 5.75 -10.89 -7.65
N ASN A 452 5.84 -11.99 -8.40
CA ASN A 452 6.23 -11.98 -9.82
C ASN A 452 5.40 -11.04 -10.70
N SER A 453 4.12 -10.86 -10.38
CA SER A 453 3.18 -10.00 -11.11
C SER A 453 3.02 -8.61 -10.49
N ALA A 454 3.65 -8.32 -9.35
CA ALA A 454 3.54 -7.03 -8.68
C ALA A 454 4.52 -6.03 -9.28
N PHE A 455 4.04 -4.80 -9.50
CA PHE A 455 4.91 -3.68 -9.87
C PHE A 455 5.74 -3.22 -8.67
N GLU A 456 5.10 -3.16 -7.49
CA GLU A 456 5.70 -2.72 -6.25
C GLU A 456 6.51 -3.82 -5.56
N THR A 457 7.59 -3.39 -4.89
CA THR A 457 8.47 -4.22 -4.07
C THR A 457 8.13 -4.08 -2.60
N ALA A 458 8.49 -5.08 -1.82
CA ALA A 458 8.39 -5.05 -0.38
C ALA A 458 9.31 -3.96 0.17
N SER A 459 8.71 -2.96 0.83
CA SER A 459 9.48 -1.86 1.41
C SER A 459 10.43 -2.32 2.51
N ILE A 460 11.60 -1.72 2.53
CA ILE A 460 12.68 -1.91 3.51
C ILE A 460 13.13 -0.55 4.06
N PHE A 461 13.84 -0.54 5.20
CA PHE A 461 14.18 0.69 5.91
C PHE A 461 14.84 1.77 5.02
N TRP A 462 15.73 1.36 4.12
CA TRP A 462 16.50 2.26 3.25
C TRP A 462 15.81 2.68 1.95
N ASN A 463 14.55 2.25 1.73
CA ASN A 463 13.68 2.97 0.80
C ASN A 463 13.31 4.36 1.33
N TYR A 464 13.44 4.59 2.65
CA TYR A 464 12.96 5.81 3.31
C TYR A 464 14.05 6.69 3.90
N THR A 465 15.14 6.10 4.39
CA THR A 465 16.26 6.83 4.99
C THR A 465 17.55 6.23 4.47
N LYS A 466 18.38 7.02 3.77
CA LYS A 466 19.67 6.51 3.25
C LYS A 466 20.69 6.35 4.36
N SER A 467 21.69 5.49 4.14
CA SER A 467 22.78 5.26 5.12
C SER A 467 23.46 6.56 5.57
N GLU A 468 23.61 7.53 4.68
CA GLU A 468 24.18 8.86 4.95
C GLU A 468 23.29 9.78 5.81
N GLU A 469 21.99 9.50 5.86
CA GLU A 469 21.00 10.31 6.59
C GLU A 469 20.74 9.81 8.02
N LEU A 470 21.27 8.64 8.38
CA LEU A 470 21.03 8.00 9.67
C LEU A 470 21.57 8.85 10.83
N GLY A 471 20.68 9.28 11.74
CA GLY A 471 21.04 9.98 12.97
C GLY A 471 21.67 11.36 12.78
N ILE A 472 21.43 12.03 11.65
CA ILE A 472 21.97 13.38 11.38
C ILE A 472 21.23 14.48 12.15
N ARG A 473 20.03 14.20 12.68
CA ARG A 473 19.22 15.13 13.47
C ARG A 473 19.18 14.70 14.95
N ASN A 474 19.17 15.67 15.86
CA ASN A 474 18.93 15.42 17.29
C ASN A 474 17.43 15.36 17.54
#